data_AF-A0A2G6GH81-F1
#
_entry.id   AF-A0A2G6GH81-F1
#
_cell.length_a   1.000
_cell.length_b   1.000
_cell.length_c   1.000
_cell.angle_alpha   90.00
_cell.angle_beta   90.00
_cell.angle_gamma   90.00
#
_symmetry.space_group_name_H-M   'P 1'
#
loop_
_entity.id
_entity.type
_entity.pdbx_description
1 polymer ?
#
loop_
_entity_poly.entity_id
_entity_poly.type
_entity_poly.pdbx_seq_one_letter_code
_entity_poly.pdbx_strand_id
1 'polypeptide(L)'
;MKTKTIKDINVKDKKILVRVDFNVPLSSKDPHDDIYVTDDNRIQAALPTLNYLLDNGAALILCSHLGRPKSPADTQFSMEPVAVKLRELLGRPVQKMDEVVGATVTEAVAAMQPGDIILLENTRFEAGEKKNDPELSQQLAALADVFVGDAFGSAHRAHASTEGAAKAIRAKGGSAVAGFLMEKELDALGTAVTNPAHPYIAIMGGAKISDKIKLIENLLKTADKILIGGGMANTFLKAQGHQIGTSLVEEDALPEAKRLMEMAANRLVLPLDVVVAPEFSADAPATIVSVWGIPENQMALDVGPDTLEKFNEELQGSQLVIWNGPMGVFEFDKFAEGTNALAQLLADLTKHGVDVMIGGGDSAAAVRKAGLADKMTHISTGGGASLELLEGKDLPGIVVLDRR
;
A
#
# COMPACT_ATOMS: atom_id res chain seq x y z
N MET A 1 19.09 -2.45 -2.71
CA MET A 1 19.62 -1.96 -1.40
C MET A 1 19.28 -3.02 -0.36
N LYS A 2 20.27 -3.64 0.32
CA LYS A 2 19.96 -4.64 1.35
C LYS A 2 19.90 -3.97 2.72
N THR A 3 18.72 -3.96 3.33
CA THR A 3 18.48 -3.45 4.68
C THR A 3 18.66 -4.58 5.69
N LYS A 4 19.21 -4.28 6.87
CA LYS A 4 19.27 -5.24 7.98
C LYS A 4 17.86 -5.53 8.48
N THR A 5 17.66 -6.74 8.95
CA THR A 5 16.39 -7.24 9.46
C THR A 5 16.55 -7.73 10.88
N ILE A 6 15.44 -8.09 11.50
CA ILE A 6 15.40 -8.80 12.78
C ILE A 6 16.22 -10.11 12.82
N LYS A 7 16.60 -10.69 11.67
CA LYS A 7 17.50 -11.85 11.60
C LYS A 7 18.98 -11.49 11.76
N ASP A 8 19.34 -10.22 11.61
CA ASP A 8 20.73 -9.76 11.56
C ASP A 8 21.24 -9.18 12.89
N ILE A 9 20.40 -9.23 13.94
CA ILE A 9 20.69 -8.65 15.27
C ILE A 9 20.30 -9.61 16.39
N ASN A 10 20.93 -9.47 17.55
CA ASN A 10 20.50 -10.18 18.75
C ASN A 10 19.37 -9.41 19.44
N VAL A 11 18.21 -10.07 19.59
CA VAL A 11 17.00 -9.51 20.21
C VAL A 11 16.73 -10.08 21.60
N LYS A 12 17.50 -11.07 22.05
CA LYS A 12 17.30 -11.73 23.32
C LYS A 12 17.51 -10.77 24.50
N ASP A 13 16.56 -10.77 25.43
CA ASP A 13 16.54 -9.94 26.63
C ASP A 13 16.54 -8.42 26.32
N LYS A 14 16.11 -8.04 25.11
CA LYS A 14 15.99 -6.65 24.65
C LYS A 14 14.55 -6.18 24.62
N LYS A 15 14.36 -4.89 24.90
CA LYS A 15 13.10 -4.18 24.66
C LYS A 15 13.11 -3.64 23.25
N ILE A 16 12.11 -4.00 22.45
CA ILE A 16 12.05 -3.69 21.02
C ILE A 16 10.86 -2.76 20.77
N LEU A 17 11.13 -1.56 20.24
CA LEU A 17 10.08 -0.69 19.71
C LEU A 17 9.75 -1.15 18.29
N VAL A 18 8.57 -1.72 18.09
CA VAL A 18 8.11 -2.22 16.80
C VAL A 18 7.04 -1.29 16.23
N ARG A 19 7.37 -0.62 15.13
CA ARG A 19 6.40 0.17 14.37
C ARG A 19 5.65 -0.74 13.40
N VAL A 20 4.40 -1.04 13.72
CA VAL A 20 3.49 -1.94 12.96
C VAL A 20 2.34 -1.16 12.32
N ASP A 21 1.78 -1.64 11.22
CA ASP A 21 0.63 -0.98 10.59
C ASP A 21 -0.70 -1.57 11.07
N PHE A 22 -1.21 -1.12 12.22
CA PHE A 22 -2.53 -1.51 12.72
C PHE A 22 -3.64 -0.51 12.34
N ASN A 23 -3.49 0.21 11.22
CA ASN A 23 -4.54 1.08 10.72
C ASN A 23 -5.64 0.25 10.00
N VAL A 24 -6.48 -0.40 10.79
CA VAL A 24 -7.55 -1.31 10.35
C VAL A 24 -8.90 -0.61 10.22
N PRO A 25 -9.82 -1.10 9.36
CA PRO A 25 -11.19 -0.61 9.33
C PRO A 25 -11.95 -1.03 10.59
N LEU A 26 -12.72 -0.10 11.12
CA LEU A 26 -13.56 -0.28 12.31
C LEU A 26 -15.03 -0.36 11.90
N SER A 27 -15.82 -1.06 12.72
CA SER A 27 -17.27 -1.23 12.53
C SER A 27 -18.03 0.10 12.44
N SER A 28 -17.59 1.09 13.21
CA SER A 28 -18.16 2.43 13.23
C SER A 28 -17.08 3.49 13.47
N LYS A 29 -17.42 4.74 13.15
CA LYS A 29 -16.66 5.95 13.50
C LYS A 29 -17.37 6.80 14.55
N ASP A 30 -18.53 6.35 15.03
CA ASP A 30 -19.22 6.96 16.15
C ASP A 30 -18.58 6.47 17.46
N PRO A 31 -18.05 7.36 18.33
CA PRO A 31 -17.46 6.96 19.60
C PRO A 31 -18.46 6.36 20.60
N HIS A 32 -19.77 6.43 20.32
CA HIS A 32 -20.83 5.85 21.16
C HIS A 32 -21.25 4.44 20.74
N ASP A 33 -20.73 3.92 19.63
CA ASP A 33 -21.00 2.56 19.16
C ASP A 33 -20.07 1.52 19.81
N ASP A 34 -20.42 0.24 19.68
CA ASP A 34 -19.51 -0.86 19.96
C ASP A 34 -18.50 -1.02 18.80
N ILE A 35 -17.31 -0.47 19.01
CA ILE A 35 -16.26 -0.39 17.99
C ILE A 35 -15.41 -1.67 18.01
N TYR A 36 -15.42 -2.40 16.90
CA TYR A 36 -14.58 -3.58 16.69
C TYR A 36 -13.90 -3.56 15.32
N VAL A 37 -12.84 -4.36 15.19
CA VAL A 37 -12.09 -4.52 13.94
C VAL A 37 -12.90 -5.37 12.97
N THR A 38 -13.15 -4.84 11.77
CA THR A 38 -13.93 -5.54 10.71
C THR A 38 -13.06 -6.30 9.71
N ASP A 39 -11.79 -5.89 9.58
CA ASP A 39 -10.77 -6.58 8.79
C ASP A 39 -9.44 -6.51 9.56
N ASP A 40 -8.91 -7.66 9.97
CA ASP A 40 -7.70 -7.80 10.77
C ASP A 40 -6.47 -8.18 9.93
N ASN A 41 -6.55 -8.16 8.59
CA ASN A 41 -5.46 -8.53 7.68
C ASN A 41 -4.14 -7.83 8.01
N ARG A 42 -4.19 -6.55 8.38
CA ARG A 42 -2.98 -5.80 8.75
C ARG A 42 -2.37 -6.23 10.08
N ILE A 43 -3.21 -6.65 11.03
CA ILE A 43 -2.75 -7.21 12.31
C ILE A 43 -2.10 -8.56 12.06
N GLN A 44 -2.78 -9.43 11.30
CA GLN A 44 -2.26 -10.74 10.89
C GLN A 44 -0.90 -10.63 10.17
N ALA A 45 -0.75 -9.66 9.26
CA ALA A 45 0.47 -9.46 8.49
C ALA A 45 1.71 -9.10 9.36
N ALA A 46 1.51 -8.54 10.56
CA ALA A 46 2.60 -8.23 11.48
C ALA A 46 3.00 -9.43 12.37
N LEU A 47 2.11 -10.41 12.55
CA LEU A 47 2.32 -11.54 13.48
C LEU A 47 3.62 -12.31 13.25
N PRO A 48 4.09 -12.57 12.00
CA PRO A 48 5.38 -13.25 11.79
C PRO A 48 6.55 -12.53 12.45
N THR A 49 6.60 -11.19 12.35
CA THR A 49 7.62 -10.36 12.98
C THR A 49 7.51 -10.45 14.50
N LEU A 50 6.28 -10.29 15.03
CA LEU A 50 6.05 -10.28 16.48
C LEU A 50 6.42 -11.63 17.12
N ASN A 51 5.93 -12.73 16.53
CA ASN A 51 6.21 -14.08 17.02
C ASN A 51 7.71 -14.40 16.99
N TYR A 52 8.42 -14.05 15.90
CA TYR A 52 9.86 -14.26 15.84
C TYR A 52 10.61 -13.53 16.96
N LEU A 53 10.28 -12.27 17.22
CA LEU A 53 10.93 -11.51 18.29
C LEU A 53 10.64 -12.12 19.67
N LEU A 54 9.39 -12.51 19.93
CA LEU A 54 8.98 -13.16 21.18
C LEU A 54 9.66 -14.52 21.39
N ASP A 55 9.69 -15.36 20.36
CA ASP A 55 10.31 -16.68 20.39
C ASP A 55 11.83 -16.60 20.59
N ASN A 56 12.44 -15.46 20.25
CA ASN A 56 13.85 -15.15 20.49
C ASN A 56 14.09 -14.36 21.80
N GLY A 57 13.10 -14.29 22.70
CA GLY A 57 13.25 -13.75 24.05
C GLY A 57 13.26 -12.23 24.14
N ALA A 58 12.62 -11.53 23.19
CA ALA A 58 12.43 -10.09 23.26
C ALA A 58 11.20 -9.70 24.09
N ALA A 59 11.17 -8.45 24.57
CA ALA A 59 9.98 -7.78 25.07
C ALA A 59 9.52 -6.73 24.05
N LEU A 60 8.23 -6.67 23.72
CA LEU A 60 7.72 -5.88 22.61
C LEU A 60 6.96 -4.64 23.06
N ILE A 61 7.33 -3.49 22.49
CA ILE A 61 6.63 -2.22 22.62
C ILE A 61 6.10 -1.88 21.23
N LEU A 62 4.81 -2.09 21.01
CA LEU A 62 4.16 -1.90 19.71
C LEU A 62 3.63 -0.48 19.60
N CYS A 63 3.90 0.17 18.48
CA CYS A 63 3.30 1.47 18.16
C CYS A 63 2.68 1.46 16.76
N SER A 64 1.52 2.11 16.63
CA SER A 64 0.82 2.27 15.37
C SER A 64 0.00 3.56 15.39
N HIS A 65 -0.46 3.96 14.20
CA HIS A 65 -1.56 4.90 14.10
C HIS A 65 -2.86 4.18 13.75
N LEU A 66 -3.98 4.81 14.07
CA LEU A 66 -5.31 4.38 13.65
C LEU A 66 -6.11 5.59 13.15
N GLY A 67 -6.63 5.50 11.93
CA GLY A 67 -7.41 6.57 11.32
C GLY A 67 -6.68 7.91 11.23
N ARG A 68 -7.45 8.99 11.31
CA ARG A 68 -6.97 10.38 11.18
C ARG A 68 -7.60 11.26 12.27
N PRO A 69 -7.26 11.04 13.55
CA PRO A 69 -7.75 11.90 14.61
C PRO A 69 -7.32 13.35 14.36
N LYS A 70 -8.21 14.27 14.69
CA LYS A 70 -8.01 15.71 14.79
C LYS A 70 -7.61 16.11 16.20
N SER A 71 -8.03 15.36 17.20
CA SER A 71 -7.66 15.57 18.60
C SER A 71 -7.58 14.26 19.38
N PRO A 72 -6.92 14.24 20.56
CA PRO A 72 -6.98 13.11 21.49
C PRO A 72 -8.40 12.77 21.98
N ALA A 73 -9.37 13.69 21.84
CA ALA A 73 -10.76 13.44 22.20
C ALA A 73 -11.50 12.56 21.17
N ASP A 74 -10.88 12.26 20.02
CA ASP A 74 -11.46 11.37 19.01
C ASP A 74 -11.27 9.89 19.43
N THR A 75 -11.94 9.51 20.50
CA THR A 75 -11.81 8.20 21.17
C THR A 75 -12.18 7.02 20.29
N GLN A 76 -12.95 7.24 19.21
CA GLN A 76 -13.21 6.20 18.20
C GLN A 76 -11.95 5.68 17.51
N PHE A 77 -10.84 6.43 17.59
CA PHE A 77 -9.53 6.03 17.06
C PHE A 77 -8.57 5.52 18.15
N SER A 78 -9.08 5.14 19.33
CA SER A 78 -8.26 4.44 20.33
C SER A 78 -7.81 3.07 19.82
N MET A 79 -6.68 2.59 20.32
CA MET A 79 -6.12 1.28 20.04
C MET A 79 -6.82 0.13 20.79
N GLU A 80 -7.82 0.38 21.63
CA GLU A 80 -8.48 -0.70 22.38
C GLU A 80 -9.08 -1.81 21.50
N PRO A 81 -9.84 -1.52 20.42
CA PRO A 81 -10.36 -2.57 19.54
C PRO A 81 -9.24 -3.41 18.90
N VAL A 82 -8.12 -2.76 18.58
CA VAL A 82 -6.92 -3.41 18.04
C VAL A 82 -6.26 -4.30 19.10
N ALA A 83 -6.17 -3.83 20.34
CA ALA A 83 -5.62 -4.59 21.47
C ALA A 83 -6.42 -5.87 21.71
N VAL A 84 -7.76 -5.78 21.71
CA VAL A 84 -8.65 -6.94 21.83
C VAL A 84 -8.38 -7.97 20.74
N LYS A 85 -8.37 -7.54 19.47
CA LYS A 85 -8.12 -8.44 18.34
C LYS A 85 -6.69 -9.02 18.35
N LEU A 86 -5.69 -8.23 18.75
CA LEU A 86 -4.31 -8.69 18.84
C LEU A 86 -4.12 -9.76 19.92
N ARG A 87 -4.77 -9.62 21.09
CA ARG A 87 -4.78 -10.64 22.16
C ARG A 87 -5.36 -11.96 21.65
N GLU A 88 -6.47 -11.89 20.93
CA GLU A 88 -7.12 -13.06 20.31
C GLU A 88 -6.18 -13.76 19.32
N LEU A 89 -5.58 -13.01 18.38
CA LEU A 89 -4.72 -13.57 17.34
C LEU A 89 -3.39 -14.12 17.86
N LEU A 90 -2.79 -13.47 18.86
CA LEU A 90 -1.53 -13.95 19.45
C LEU A 90 -1.73 -15.08 20.47
N GLY A 91 -2.93 -15.20 21.04
CA GLY A 91 -3.17 -16.11 22.17
C GLY A 91 -2.34 -15.75 23.41
N ARG A 92 -1.97 -14.47 23.56
CA ARG A 92 -1.09 -13.96 24.63
C ARG A 92 -1.66 -12.68 25.24
N PRO A 93 -1.36 -12.39 26.53
CA PRO A 93 -1.68 -11.10 27.13
C PRO A 93 -0.98 -9.96 26.37
N VAL A 94 -1.73 -8.88 26.13
CA VAL A 94 -1.22 -7.62 25.60
C VAL A 94 -1.68 -6.50 26.52
N GLN A 95 -0.75 -5.81 27.16
CA GLN A 95 -1.04 -4.65 27.97
C GLN A 95 -1.20 -3.43 27.05
N LYS A 96 -2.40 -2.84 27.01
CA LYS A 96 -2.65 -1.61 26.27
C LYS A 96 -2.42 -0.41 27.19
N MET A 97 -1.74 0.62 26.69
CA MET A 97 -1.54 1.89 27.39
C MET A 97 -2.50 2.96 26.84
N ASP A 98 -2.93 3.89 27.69
CA ASP A 98 -3.78 5.03 27.29
C ASP A 98 -2.97 6.23 26.79
N GLU A 99 -1.65 6.15 26.87
CA GLU A 99 -0.71 7.17 26.45
C GLU A 99 0.31 6.58 25.45
N VAL A 100 0.90 7.43 24.61
CA VAL A 100 1.98 7.03 23.69
C VAL A 100 3.33 7.10 24.40
N VAL A 101 3.51 8.11 25.23
CA VAL A 101 4.71 8.42 26.02
C VAL A 101 4.28 9.02 27.36
N GLY A 102 5.14 8.98 28.37
CA GLY A 102 4.83 9.52 29.70
C GLY A 102 5.36 8.66 30.84
N ALA A 103 5.10 9.08 32.07
CA ALA A 103 5.56 8.38 33.27
C ALA A 103 4.94 6.98 33.37
N THR A 104 3.63 6.86 33.16
CA THR A 104 2.89 5.58 33.17
C THR A 104 3.47 4.57 32.17
N VAL A 105 3.77 5.02 30.95
CA VAL A 105 4.38 4.19 29.90
C VAL A 105 5.80 3.79 30.29
N THR A 106 6.60 4.73 30.80
CA THR A 106 7.98 4.48 31.21
C THR A 106 8.06 3.45 32.34
N GLU A 107 7.18 3.55 33.34
CA GLU A 107 7.09 2.60 34.46
C GLU A 107 6.64 1.20 33.99
N ALA A 108 5.61 1.12 33.14
CA ALA A 108 5.15 -0.14 32.57
C ALA A 108 6.25 -0.82 31.74
N VAL A 109 6.91 -0.05 30.87
CA VAL A 109 8.03 -0.55 30.05
C VAL A 109 9.21 -0.98 30.92
N ALA A 110 9.50 -0.27 32.02
CA ALA A 110 10.57 -0.64 32.94
C ALA A 110 10.35 -2.04 33.56
N ALA A 111 9.10 -2.37 33.88
CA ALA A 111 8.70 -3.64 34.51
C ALA A 111 8.67 -4.85 33.56
N MET A 112 8.67 -4.62 32.23
CA MET A 112 8.56 -5.70 31.24
C MET A 112 9.65 -6.77 31.40
N GLN A 113 9.23 -8.02 31.27
CA GLN A 113 10.05 -9.21 31.15
C GLN A 113 10.09 -9.71 29.69
N PRO A 114 11.09 -10.53 29.31
CA PRO A 114 11.08 -11.24 28.04
C PRO A 114 9.75 -11.95 27.79
N GLY A 115 9.16 -11.74 26.60
CA GLY A 115 7.85 -12.28 26.22
C GLY A 115 6.66 -11.34 26.49
N ASP A 116 6.85 -10.25 27.24
CA ASP A 116 5.79 -9.26 27.47
C ASP A 116 5.53 -8.39 26.23
N ILE A 117 4.27 -7.97 26.09
CA ILE A 117 3.80 -7.15 24.97
C ILE A 117 3.03 -5.96 25.52
N ILE A 118 3.52 -4.76 25.20
CA ILE A 118 2.83 -3.49 25.41
C ILE A 118 2.39 -2.94 24.06
N LEU A 119 1.11 -2.58 23.93
CA LEU A 119 0.58 -1.77 22.82
C LEU A 119 0.35 -0.35 23.31
N LEU A 120 1.11 0.60 22.75
CA LEU A 120 0.93 2.03 23.03
C LEU A 120 -0.39 2.54 22.43
N GLU A 121 -0.87 3.68 22.93
CA GLU A 121 -2.02 4.35 22.31
C GLU A 121 -1.67 4.85 20.89
N ASN A 122 -2.70 5.24 20.14
CA ASN A 122 -2.60 5.76 18.79
C ASN A 122 -1.59 6.92 18.68
N THR A 123 -0.49 6.70 17.95
CA THR A 123 0.59 7.69 17.82
C THR A 123 0.11 9.02 17.27
N ARG A 124 -1.00 9.06 16.51
CA ARG A 124 -1.57 10.29 15.96
C ARG A 124 -2.36 11.13 16.96
N PHE A 125 -2.56 10.68 18.19
CA PHE A 125 -3.01 11.56 19.27
C PHE A 125 -1.91 12.54 19.71
N GLU A 126 -0.63 12.20 19.48
CA GLU A 126 0.47 13.13 19.71
C GLU A 126 0.56 14.17 18.59
N ALA A 127 0.47 15.45 18.95
CA ALA A 127 0.60 16.55 17.99
C ALA A 127 1.97 16.59 17.29
N GLY A 128 2.99 16.01 17.93
CA GLY A 128 4.36 15.88 17.41
C GLY A 128 4.57 14.78 16.38
N GLU A 129 3.67 13.78 16.30
CA GLU A 129 3.87 12.58 15.48
C GLU A 129 4.07 12.92 13.99
N LYS A 130 3.11 13.62 13.38
CA LYS A 130 3.17 13.99 11.95
C LYS A 130 4.23 15.04 11.65
N LYS A 131 4.70 15.76 12.68
CA LYS A 131 5.75 16.79 12.56
C LYS A 131 7.15 16.23 12.72
N ASN A 132 7.27 14.92 12.99
CA ASN A 132 8.54 14.28 13.33
C ASN A 132 9.24 14.97 14.49
N ASP A 133 8.46 15.29 15.53
CA ASP A 133 8.94 16.07 16.65
C ASP A 133 10.14 15.36 17.34
N PRO A 134 11.29 16.05 17.51
CA PRO A 134 12.47 15.44 18.10
C PRO A 134 12.29 14.99 19.54
N GLU A 135 11.48 15.69 20.35
CA GLU A 135 11.25 15.34 21.75
C GLU A 135 10.43 14.06 21.84
N LEU A 136 9.32 13.97 21.10
CA LEU A 136 8.52 12.75 21.00
C LEU A 136 9.34 11.56 20.48
N SER A 137 10.19 11.82 19.48
CA SER A 137 11.09 10.80 18.91
C SER A 137 12.08 10.26 19.94
N GLN A 138 12.65 11.14 20.77
CA GLN A 138 13.56 10.76 21.86
C GLN A 138 12.83 10.01 22.97
N GLN A 139 11.61 10.42 23.32
CA GLN A 139 10.79 9.74 24.32
C GLN A 139 10.44 8.32 23.88
N LEU A 140 9.99 8.13 22.63
CA LEU A 140 9.77 6.79 22.06
C LEU A 140 11.05 5.96 22.04
N ALA A 141 12.16 6.54 21.60
CA ALA A 141 13.44 5.86 21.56
C ALA A 141 13.94 5.47 22.96
N ALA A 142 13.64 6.24 24.01
CA ALA A 142 14.07 5.94 25.38
C ALA A 142 13.45 4.64 25.92
N LEU A 143 12.29 4.21 25.40
CA LEU A 143 11.58 3.01 25.83
C LEU A 143 12.27 1.70 25.43
N ALA A 144 13.10 1.71 24.39
CA ALA A 144 13.59 0.47 23.76
C ALA A 144 15.09 0.49 23.45
N ASP A 145 15.69 -0.69 23.31
CA ASP A 145 17.08 -0.87 22.88
C ASP A 145 17.22 -0.86 21.35
N VAL A 146 16.18 -1.33 20.64
CA VAL A 146 16.17 -1.59 19.20
C VAL A 146 14.87 -1.06 18.60
N PHE A 147 14.97 -0.52 17.38
CA PHE A 147 13.83 -0.17 16.54
C PHE A 147 13.61 -1.23 15.47
N VAL A 148 12.36 -1.66 15.29
CA VAL A 148 11.94 -2.52 14.19
C VAL A 148 10.87 -1.80 13.38
N GLY A 149 11.18 -1.47 12.13
CA GLY A 149 10.22 -0.92 11.17
C GLY A 149 9.52 -2.03 10.42
N ASP A 150 8.23 -2.25 10.70
CA ASP A 150 7.40 -3.27 10.04
C ASP A 150 6.09 -2.70 9.48
N ALA A 151 6.06 -1.38 9.25
CA ALA A 151 4.92 -0.65 8.73
C ALA A 151 5.25 -0.02 7.36
N PHE A 152 5.40 -0.85 6.32
CA PHE A 152 5.76 -0.36 4.97
C PHE A 152 4.81 0.73 4.46
N GLY A 153 3.49 0.60 4.68
CA GLY A 153 2.50 1.61 4.30
C GLY A 153 2.68 2.98 4.93
N SER A 154 3.41 3.08 6.04
CA SER A 154 3.76 4.36 6.69
C SER A 154 5.18 4.83 6.37
N ALA A 155 5.99 4.06 5.66
CA ALA A 155 7.43 4.33 5.48
C ALA A 155 7.72 5.56 4.62
N HIS A 156 6.80 5.94 3.73
CA HIS A 156 6.89 7.16 2.92
C HIS A 156 6.70 8.46 3.72
N ARG A 157 6.34 8.36 5.00
CA ARG A 157 6.16 9.53 5.88
C ARG A 157 7.30 9.62 6.89
N ALA A 158 7.90 10.80 6.97
CA ALA A 158 8.81 11.20 8.03
C ALA A 158 8.01 11.60 9.27
N HIS A 159 7.66 10.64 10.13
CA HIS A 159 6.99 10.86 11.40
C HIS A 159 7.88 10.44 12.57
N ALA A 160 7.52 10.86 13.78
CA ALA A 160 8.27 10.52 14.99
C ALA A 160 8.34 8.99 15.17
N SER A 161 7.23 8.29 15.00
CA SER A 161 7.18 6.81 15.14
C SER A 161 7.78 6.02 13.97
N THR A 162 7.97 6.62 12.79
CA THR A 162 8.43 5.91 11.58
C THR A 162 9.90 6.19 11.24
N GLU A 163 10.41 7.38 11.57
CA GLU A 163 11.75 7.82 11.23
C GLU A 163 12.48 8.41 12.45
N GLY A 164 11.84 9.30 13.19
CA GLY A 164 12.49 10.03 14.29
C GLY A 164 12.98 9.10 15.40
N ALA A 165 12.15 8.18 15.88
CA ALA A 165 12.50 7.21 16.91
C ALA A 165 13.63 6.27 16.44
N ALA A 166 13.62 5.86 15.18
CA ALA A 166 14.69 5.06 14.59
C ALA A 166 16.02 5.83 14.56
N LYS A 167 16.01 7.12 14.18
CA LYS A 167 17.20 7.99 14.26
C LYS A 167 17.72 8.12 15.69
N ALA A 168 16.83 8.34 16.65
CA ALA A 168 17.20 8.50 18.05
C ALA A 168 17.74 7.21 18.68
N ILE A 169 17.18 6.03 18.35
CA ILE A 169 17.73 4.72 18.77
C ILE A 169 19.13 4.51 18.21
N ARG A 170 19.36 4.83 16.93
CA ARG A 170 20.69 4.74 16.32
C ARG A 170 21.68 5.72 16.95
N ALA A 171 21.25 6.94 17.24
CA ALA A 171 22.10 7.96 17.86
C ALA A 171 22.60 7.55 19.25
N LYS A 172 21.85 6.75 20.00
CA LYS A 172 22.27 6.17 21.29
C LYS A 172 22.96 4.80 21.19
N GLY A 173 23.33 4.37 19.97
CA GLY A 173 24.07 3.13 19.72
C GLY A 173 23.23 1.86 19.56
N GLY A 174 21.90 1.97 19.51
CA GLY A 174 21.00 0.86 19.18
C GLY A 174 20.91 0.60 17.67
N SER A 175 20.20 -0.45 17.28
CA SER A 175 19.96 -0.80 15.87
C SER A 175 18.55 -0.41 15.42
N ALA A 176 18.40 -0.04 14.16
CA ALA A 176 17.11 0.13 13.51
C ALA A 176 17.03 -0.78 12.29
N VAL A 177 16.16 -1.79 12.35
CA VAL A 177 16.11 -2.85 11.33
C VAL A 177 14.70 -3.06 10.80
N ALA A 178 14.56 -3.75 9.67
CA ALA A 178 13.28 -4.15 9.09
C ALA A 178 12.69 -5.39 9.79
N GLY A 179 11.37 -5.42 9.99
CA GLY A 179 10.63 -6.64 10.25
C GLY A 179 10.41 -7.45 8.96
N PHE A 180 9.69 -8.58 9.05
CA PHE A 180 9.46 -9.46 7.89
C PHE A 180 8.50 -8.88 6.86
N LEU A 181 7.48 -8.12 7.28
CA LEU A 181 6.57 -7.46 6.34
C LEU A 181 7.34 -6.43 5.53
N MET A 182 8.15 -5.60 6.20
CA MET A 182 9.03 -4.64 5.54
C MET A 182 10.05 -5.34 4.63
N GLU A 183 10.72 -6.40 5.08
CA GLU A 183 11.66 -7.18 4.24
C GLU A 183 10.97 -7.68 2.96
N LYS A 184 9.79 -8.30 3.09
CA LYS A 184 9.02 -8.82 1.95
C LYS A 184 8.66 -7.72 0.94
N GLU A 185 8.19 -6.56 1.40
CA GLU A 185 7.83 -5.44 0.53
C GLU A 185 9.06 -4.87 -0.20
N LEU A 186 10.20 -4.75 0.50
CA LEU A 186 11.45 -4.29 -0.09
C LEU A 186 12.00 -5.28 -1.12
N ASP A 187 11.92 -6.57 -0.86
CA ASP A 187 12.40 -7.60 -1.79
C ASP A 187 11.53 -7.68 -3.05
N ALA A 188 10.21 -7.63 -2.89
CA ALA A 188 9.28 -7.64 -4.03
C ALA A 188 9.39 -6.35 -4.86
N LEU A 189 9.12 -5.18 -4.25
CA LEU A 189 9.04 -3.92 -5.00
C LEU A 189 10.42 -3.33 -5.31
N GLY A 190 11.42 -3.56 -4.46
CA GLY A 190 12.79 -3.09 -4.71
C GLY A 190 13.42 -3.77 -5.92
N THR A 191 13.12 -5.05 -6.15
CA THR A 191 13.58 -5.77 -7.35
C THR A 191 12.97 -5.17 -8.60
N ALA A 192 11.66 -4.89 -8.59
CA ALA A 192 10.95 -4.24 -9.70
C ALA A 192 11.52 -2.86 -10.09
N VAL A 193 12.05 -2.11 -9.12
CA VAL A 193 12.61 -0.77 -9.37
C VAL A 193 14.09 -0.83 -9.77
N THR A 194 14.87 -1.76 -9.21
CA THR A 194 16.34 -1.74 -9.33
C THR A 194 16.89 -2.69 -10.37
N ASN A 195 16.32 -3.88 -10.51
CA ASN A 195 16.77 -4.91 -11.47
C ASN A 195 15.61 -5.87 -11.79
N PRO A 196 14.56 -5.41 -12.51
CA PRO A 196 13.39 -6.22 -12.83
C PRO A 196 13.73 -7.37 -13.79
N ALA A 197 12.96 -8.46 -13.71
CA ALA A 197 12.99 -9.51 -14.71
C ALA A 197 12.22 -9.08 -15.97
N HIS A 198 12.77 -9.37 -17.16
CA HIS A 198 12.20 -8.96 -18.44
C HIS A 198 11.66 -10.15 -19.25
N PRO A 199 10.54 -10.03 -19.99
CA PRO A 199 9.78 -8.78 -20.20
C PRO A 199 9.01 -8.31 -18.96
N TYR A 200 9.17 -7.03 -18.63
CA TYR A 200 8.54 -6.34 -17.51
C TYR A 200 7.40 -5.47 -18.03
N ILE A 201 6.17 -5.79 -17.61
CA ILE A 201 4.96 -5.08 -18.01
C ILE A 201 4.36 -4.37 -16.80
N ALA A 202 4.08 -3.08 -16.95
CA ALA A 202 3.31 -2.33 -15.98
C ALA A 202 1.86 -2.14 -16.47
N ILE A 203 0.90 -2.22 -15.57
CA ILE A 203 -0.50 -1.99 -15.85
C ILE A 203 -1.00 -0.88 -14.94
N MET A 204 -1.49 0.20 -15.56
CA MET A 204 -1.90 1.42 -14.88
C MET A 204 -3.36 1.71 -15.16
N GLY A 205 -4.16 1.80 -14.10
CA GLY A 205 -5.57 2.18 -14.19
C GLY A 205 -5.97 3.25 -13.18
N GLY A 206 -7.24 3.29 -12.79
CA GLY A 206 -7.79 4.28 -11.87
C GLY A 206 -8.24 5.57 -12.57
N ALA A 207 -8.64 6.56 -11.77
CA ALA A 207 -9.42 7.70 -12.27
C ALA A 207 -8.58 8.80 -12.94
N LYS A 208 -7.41 9.14 -12.39
CA LYS A 208 -6.66 10.35 -12.76
C LYS A 208 -5.24 10.03 -13.22
N ILE A 209 -4.80 10.72 -14.27
CA ILE A 209 -3.42 10.71 -14.75
C ILE A 209 -2.52 11.58 -13.87
N SER A 210 -3.03 12.70 -13.33
CA SER A 210 -2.24 13.69 -12.56
C SER A 210 -1.48 13.07 -11.39
N ASP A 211 -2.11 12.12 -10.70
CA ASP A 211 -1.53 11.39 -9.57
C ASP A 211 -0.48 10.35 -9.98
N LYS A 212 -0.34 10.05 -11.28
CA LYS A 212 0.45 8.93 -11.81
C LYS A 212 1.50 9.30 -12.85
N ILE A 213 1.60 10.58 -13.24
CA ILE A 213 2.58 11.05 -14.23
C ILE A 213 3.99 10.56 -13.88
N LYS A 214 4.47 10.88 -12.67
CA LYS A 214 5.83 10.53 -12.22
C LYS A 214 6.06 9.02 -12.18
N LEU A 215 5.03 8.27 -11.81
CA LEU A 215 5.10 6.81 -11.83
C LEU A 215 5.27 6.31 -13.26
N ILE A 216 4.45 6.77 -14.21
CA ILE A 216 4.57 6.38 -15.63
C ILE A 216 5.96 6.77 -16.17
N GLU A 217 6.43 7.98 -15.90
CA GLU A 217 7.77 8.42 -16.32
C GLU A 217 8.87 7.50 -15.80
N ASN A 218 8.77 7.07 -14.53
CA ASN A 218 9.77 6.20 -13.95
C ASN A 218 9.68 4.78 -14.51
N LEU A 219 8.46 4.26 -14.68
CA LEU A 219 8.21 2.96 -15.29
C LEU A 219 8.68 2.91 -16.74
N LEU A 220 8.54 3.99 -17.52
CA LEU A 220 9.04 4.04 -18.90
C LEU A 220 10.58 3.90 -19.02
N LYS A 221 11.32 4.03 -17.91
CA LYS A 221 12.77 3.78 -17.88
C LYS A 221 13.10 2.30 -17.73
N THR A 222 12.21 1.49 -17.16
CA THR A 222 12.49 0.10 -16.76
C THR A 222 11.53 -0.92 -17.35
N ALA A 223 10.25 -0.59 -17.53
CA ALA A 223 9.25 -1.46 -18.13
C ALA A 223 9.38 -1.50 -19.66
N ASP A 224 9.18 -2.69 -20.21
CA ASP A 224 9.16 -2.93 -21.66
C ASP A 224 7.86 -2.42 -22.28
N LYS A 225 6.74 -2.56 -21.55
CA LYS A 225 5.41 -2.08 -21.95
C LYS A 225 4.62 -1.55 -20.77
N ILE A 226 3.74 -0.59 -21.04
CA ILE A 226 2.78 -0.05 -20.08
C ILE A 226 1.38 -0.14 -20.68
N LEU A 227 0.50 -0.92 -20.04
CA LEU A 227 -0.90 -1.06 -20.41
C LEU A 227 -1.72 -0.05 -19.59
N ILE A 228 -2.54 0.77 -20.26
CA ILE A 228 -3.34 1.82 -19.62
C ILE A 228 -4.82 1.51 -19.69
N GLY A 229 -5.51 1.52 -18.56
CA GLY A 229 -6.98 1.41 -18.47
C GLY A 229 -7.57 2.44 -17.49
N GLY A 230 -8.81 2.21 -17.05
CA GLY A 230 -9.49 3.09 -16.11
C GLY A 230 -9.83 4.47 -16.68
N GLY A 231 -10.33 5.36 -15.82
CA GLY A 231 -10.67 6.74 -16.19
C GLY A 231 -9.48 7.52 -16.74
N MET A 232 -8.26 7.22 -16.31
CA MET A 232 -7.05 7.89 -16.81
C MET A 232 -6.78 7.63 -18.30
N ALA A 233 -7.23 6.50 -18.85
CA ALA A 233 -7.08 6.18 -20.27
C ALA A 233 -7.78 7.23 -21.16
N ASN A 234 -8.90 7.80 -20.70
CA ASN A 234 -9.68 8.78 -21.45
C ASN A 234 -8.86 10.04 -21.78
N THR A 235 -7.97 10.50 -20.89
CA THR A 235 -7.09 11.63 -21.16
C THR A 235 -6.08 11.32 -22.27
N PHE A 236 -5.53 10.09 -22.30
CA PHE A 236 -4.66 9.64 -23.40
C PHE A 236 -5.43 9.52 -24.72
N LEU A 237 -6.63 8.95 -24.69
CA LEU A 237 -7.49 8.84 -25.87
C LEU A 237 -7.87 10.22 -26.42
N LYS A 238 -8.26 11.16 -25.55
CA LYS A 238 -8.52 12.55 -25.92
C LYS A 238 -7.28 13.22 -26.53
N ALA A 239 -6.09 12.96 -25.98
CA ALA A 239 -4.84 13.47 -26.51
C ALA A 239 -4.48 12.92 -27.91
N GLN A 240 -4.96 11.71 -28.26
CA GLN A 240 -4.90 11.13 -29.63
C GLN A 240 -5.97 11.68 -30.58
N GLY A 241 -6.90 12.52 -30.09
CA GLY A 241 -7.96 13.12 -30.89
C GLY A 241 -9.27 12.34 -30.89
N HIS A 242 -9.42 11.31 -30.05
CA HIS A 242 -10.68 10.58 -29.93
C HIS A 242 -11.77 11.44 -29.27
N GLN A 243 -13.02 11.20 -29.68
CA GLN A 243 -14.19 11.67 -28.96
C GLN A 243 -14.37 10.84 -27.68
N ILE A 244 -14.62 11.50 -26.56
CA ILE A 244 -14.71 10.84 -25.23
C ILE A 244 -16.06 11.07 -24.53
N GLY A 245 -17.03 11.69 -25.21
CA GLY A 245 -18.35 11.98 -24.64
C GLY A 245 -18.28 12.77 -23.33
N THR A 246 -18.90 12.23 -22.29
CA THR A 246 -18.89 12.79 -20.92
C THR A 246 -17.90 12.06 -19.99
N SER A 247 -16.96 11.29 -20.56
CA SER A 247 -15.94 10.56 -19.79
C SER A 247 -15.03 11.51 -18.99
N LEU A 248 -14.52 11.02 -17.87
CA LEU A 248 -13.56 11.76 -17.04
C LEU A 248 -12.29 12.08 -17.84
N VAL A 249 -11.95 13.35 -17.99
CA VAL A 249 -10.72 13.82 -18.63
C VAL A 249 -10.09 14.93 -17.79
N GLU A 250 -8.76 14.88 -17.66
CA GLU A 250 -7.97 15.95 -17.06
C GLU A 250 -7.41 16.84 -18.17
N GLU A 251 -8.16 17.88 -18.55
CA GLU A 251 -7.82 18.81 -19.64
C GLU A 251 -6.45 19.48 -19.43
N ASP A 252 -6.11 19.79 -18.18
CA ASP A 252 -4.82 20.36 -17.77
C ASP A 252 -3.64 19.38 -17.91
N ALA A 253 -3.93 18.07 -17.90
CA ALA A 253 -2.93 17.01 -18.09
C ALA A 253 -2.77 16.56 -19.55
N LEU A 254 -3.54 17.10 -20.51
CA LEU A 254 -3.40 16.74 -21.93
C LEU A 254 -2.00 16.97 -22.51
N PRO A 255 -1.30 18.10 -22.23
CA PRO A 255 0.07 18.28 -22.71
C PRO A 255 1.00 17.19 -22.20
N GLU A 256 0.78 16.75 -20.98
CA GLU A 256 1.59 15.74 -20.31
C GLU A 256 1.28 14.33 -20.84
N ALA A 257 0.01 14.01 -21.09
CA ALA A 257 -0.38 12.77 -21.75
C ALA A 257 0.29 12.63 -23.13
N LYS A 258 0.36 13.72 -23.92
CA LYS A 258 1.07 13.74 -25.21
C LYS A 258 2.56 13.48 -25.03
N ARG A 259 3.19 14.17 -24.09
CA ARG A 259 4.62 14.00 -23.77
C ARG A 259 4.95 12.57 -23.37
N LEU A 260 4.11 11.95 -22.52
CA LEU A 260 4.27 10.56 -22.09
C LEU A 260 4.09 9.57 -23.26
N MET A 261 3.13 9.81 -24.17
CA MET A 261 2.96 8.98 -25.37
C MET A 261 4.19 9.07 -26.29
N GLU A 262 4.73 10.28 -26.50
CA GLU A 262 5.96 10.48 -27.27
C GLU A 262 7.16 9.75 -26.65
N MET A 263 7.32 9.83 -25.32
CA MET A 263 8.37 9.11 -24.60
C MET A 263 8.21 7.59 -24.64
N ALA A 264 6.97 7.11 -24.61
CA ALA A 264 6.67 5.69 -24.61
C ALA A 264 6.84 5.07 -26.01
N ALA A 265 6.67 5.85 -27.07
CA ALA A 265 6.60 5.37 -28.45
C ALA A 265 5.58 4.23 -28.57
N ASN A 266 5.99 3.03 -28.98
CA ASN A 266 5.12 1.85 -29.12
C ASN A 266 4.94 1.05 -27.81
N ARG A 267 5.50 1.51 -26.68
CA ARG A 267 5.44 0.80 -25.39
C ARG A 267 4.17 1.08 -24.61
N LEU A 268 3.44 2.14 -24.92
CA LEU A 268 2.14 2.44 -24.30
C LEU A 268 1.03 1.72 -25.08
N VAL A 269 0.25 0.90 -24.39
CA VAL A 269 -0.91 0.20 -24.96
C VAL A 269 -2.17 0.80 -24.36
N LEU A 270 -3.01 1.38 -25.20
CA LEU A 270 -4.27 2.03 -24.82
C LEU A 270 -5.48 1.13 -25.16
N PRO A 271 -6.66 1.38 -24.57
CA PRO A 271 -7.87 0.64 -24.89
C PRO A 271 -8.27 0.75 -26.37
N LEU A 272 -8.83 -0.33 -26.91
CA LEU A 272 -9.40 -0.41 -28.27
C LEU A 272 -10.91 -0.22 -28.26
N ASP A 273 -11.54 -0.62 -27.17
CA ASP A 273 -12.97 -0.57 -26.89
C ASP A 273 -13.21 -0.31 -25.39
N VAL A 274 -14.41 0.18 -25.08
CA VAL A 274 -14.79 0.59 -23.73
C VAL A 274 -16.25 0.24 -23.47
N VAL A 275 -16.57 0.05 -22.20
CA VAL A 275 -17.95 -0.05 -21.71
C VAL A 275 -18.42 1.35 -21.35
N VAL A 276 -19.48 1.81 -22.01
CA VAL A 276 -20.05 3.14 -21.83
C VAL A 276 -21.44 3.11 -21.20
N ALA A 277 -21.77 4.17 -20.46
CA ALA A 277 -23.06 4.39 -19.85
C ALA A 277 -23.48 5.88 -19.92
N PRO A 278 -24.77 6.21 -19.91
CA PRO A 278 -25.24 7.61 -19.92
C PRO A 278 -25.07 8.31 -18.57
N GLU A 279 -24.93 7.56 -17.47
CA GLU A 279 -24.84 8.10 -16.10
C GLU A 279 -23.89 7.27 -15.22
N PHE A 280 -23.32 7.91 -14.21
CA PHE A 280 -22.45 7.27 -13.21
C PHE A 280 -23.30 6.61 -12.12
N SER A 281 -23.81 5.41 -12.38
CA SER A 281 -24.67 4.67 -11.45
C SER A 281 -24.51 3.17 -11.64
N ALA A 282 -24.64 2.39 -10.55
CA ALA A 282 -24.65 0.93 -10.59
C ALA A 282 -25.77 0.37 -11.49
N ASP A 283 -26.88 1.09 -11.59
CA ASP A 283 -28.06 0.66 -12.34
C ASP A 283 -28.03 1.08 -13.82
N ALA A 284 -27.05 1.89 -14.22
CA ALA A 284 -26.95 2.41 -15.58
C ALA A 284 -26.89 1.28 -16.63
N PRO A 285 -27.46 1.47 -17.83
CA PRO A 285 -27.27 0.53 -18.94
C PRO A 285 -25.82 0.60 -19.42
N ALA A 286 -25.20 -0.57 -19.60
CA ALA A 286 -23.84 -0.72 -20.07
C ALA A 286 -23.84 -1.22 -21.52
N THR A 287 -23.10 -0.54 -22.40
CA THR A 287 -22.92 -0.96 -23.80
C THR A 287 -21.45 -0.89 -24.18
N ILE A 288 -20.99 -1.82 -25.02
CA ILE A 288 -19.62 -1.86 -25.51
C ILE A 288 -19.53 -1.08 -26.81
N VAL A 289 -18.55 -0.19 -26.93
CA VAL A 289 -18.25 0.58 -28.13
C VAL A 289 -16.75 0.63 -28.37
N SER A 290 -16.33 0.73 -29.63
CA SER A 290 -14.94 1.08 -29.95
C SER A 290 -14.60 2.48 -29.43
N VAL A 291 -13.33 2.75 -29.10
CA VAL A 291 -12.87 4.10 -28.73
C VAL A 291 -13.14 5.17 -29.79
N TRP A 292 -13.33 4.77 -31.06
CA TRP A 292 -13.75 5.66 -32.15
C TRP A 292 -15.25 6.02 -32.14
N GLY A 293 -16.04 5.33 -31.33
CA GLY A 293 -17.51 5.38 -31.34
C GLY A 293 -18.15 5.78 -30.01
N ILE A 294 -17.40 6.40 -29.08
CA ILE A 294 -17.94 6.83 -27.79
C ILE A 294 -19.01 7.92 -28.01
N PRO A 295 -20.29 7.68 -27.63
CA PRO A 295 -21.36 8.65 -27.83
C PRO A 295 -21.15 9.94 -27.04
N GLU A 296 -21.57 11.08 -27.58
CA GLU A 296 -21.38 12.40 -26.94
C GLU A 296 -22.00 12.50 -25.54
N ASN A 297 -23.12 11.78 -25.32
CA ASN A 297 -23.88 11.79 -24.09
C ASN A 297 -23.56 10.63 -23.14
N GLN A 298 -22.48 9.90 -23.37
CA GLN A 298 -22.08 8.75 -22.54
C GLN A 298 -20.63 8.86 -22.07
N MET A 299 -20.32 8.15 -20.99
CA MET A 299 -19.00 8.08 -20.37
C MET A 299 -18.48 6.65 -20.38
N ALA A 300 -17.18 6.49 -20.64
CA ALA A 300 -16.46 5.23 -20.53
C ALA A 300 -16.15 4.92 -19.06
N LEU A 301 -16.64 3.78 -18.58
CA LEU A 301 -16.57 3.36 -17.17
C LEU A 301 -15.81 2.04 -16.95
N ASP A 302 -15.48 1.30 -18.02
CA ASP A 302 -14.62 0.11 -17.97
C ASP A 302 -13.99 -0.14 -19.35
N VAL A 303 -12.96 -0.99 -19.41
CA VAL A 303 -12.39 -1.48 -20.68
C VAL A 303 -13.28 -2.55 -21.29
N GLY A 304 -13.32 -2.64 -22.62
CA GLY A 304 -14.08 -3.65 -23.32
C GLY A 304 -13.32 -4.96 -23.56
N PRO A 305 -13.99 -5.99 -24.12
CA PRO A 305 -13.40 -7.29 -24.42
C PRO A 305 -12.21 -7.24 -25.40
N ASP A 306 -12.24 -6.40 -26.43
CA ASP A 306 -11.15 -6.33 -27.41
C ASP A 306 -9.87 -5.79 -26.74
N THR A 307 -10.02 -4.87 -25.79
CA THR A 307 -8.93 -4.35 -24.96
C THR A 307 -8.36 -5.43 -24.06
N LEU A 308 -9.19 -6.26 -23.44
CA LEU A 308 -8.73 -7.37 -22.59
C LEU A 308 -7.99 -8.44 -23.39
N GLU A 309 -8.49 -8.78 -24.59
CA GLU A 309 -7.79 -9.67 -25.52
C GLU A 309 -6.43 -9.09 -25.88
N LYS A 310 -6.38 -7.79 -26.22
CA LYS A 310 -5.12 -7.12 -26.52
C LYS A 310 -4.16 -7.13 -25.33
N PHE A 311 -4.64 -6.84 -24.12
CA PHE A 311 -3.80 -6.88 -22.93
C PHE A 311 -3.27 -8.29 -22.67
N ASN A 312 -4.10 -9.32 -22.87
CA ASN A 312 -3.68 -10.70 -22.72
C ASN A 312 -2.56 -11.07 -23.71
N GLU A 313 -2.64 -10.64 -24.97
CA GLU A 313 -1.57 -10.83 -25.95
C GLU A 313 -0.26 -10.19 -25.49
N GLU A 314 -0.35 -8.94 -25.03
CA GLU A 314 0.82 -8.17 -24.60
C GLU A 314 1.48 -8.77 -23.35
N LEU A 315 0.68 -9.42 -22.48
CA LEU A 315 1.14 -10.09 -21.27
C LEU A 315 1.86 -11.43 -21.52
N GLN A 316 1.67 -12.06 -22.69
CA GLN A 316 2.27 -13.37 -22.94
C GLN A 316 3.81 -13.30 -22.92
N GLY A 317 4.42 -14.22 -22.17
CA GLY A 317 5.88 -14.33 -22.04
C GLY A 317 6.53 -13.34 -21.07
N SER A 318 5.77 -12.46 -20.42
CA SER A 318 6.28 -11.58 -19.37
C SER A 318 6.94 -12.37 -18.24
N GLN A 319 7.99 -11.82 -17.63
CA GLN A 319 8.59 -12.40 -16.42
C GLN A 319 8.13 -11.66 -15.16
N LEU A 320 7.79 -10.37 -15.29
CA LEU A 320 7.31 -9.53 -14.21
C LEU A 320 6.13 -8.68 -14.68
N VAL A 321 5.08 -8.63 -13.87
CA VAL A 321 3.93 -7.74 -14.07
C VAL A 321 3.65 -6.95 -12.80
N ILE A 322 3.55 -5.62 -12.90
CA ILE A 322 3.05 -4.76 -11.83
C ILE A 322 1.70 -4.19 -12.22
N TRP A 323 0.71 -4.31 -11.34
CA TRP A 323 -0.60 -3.73 -11.54
C TRP A 323 -0.94 -2.69 -10.47
N ASN A 324 -1.27 -1.46 -10.90
CA ASN A 324 -1.71 -0.36 -10.06
C ASN A 324 -2.87 0.43 -10.70
N GLY A 325 -4.08 0.23 -10.16
CA GLY A 325 -5.32 0.91 -10.53
C GLY A 325 -6.30 0.01 -11.29
N PRO A 326 -7.59 -0.05 -10.91
CA PRO A 326 -8.64 -0.78 -11.62
C PRO A 326 -8.81 -0.34 -13.09
N MET A 327 -9.35 -1.23 -13.92
CA MET A 327 -9.62 -0.95 -15.34
C MET A 327 -10.95 -0.22 -15.57
N GLY A 328 -11.81 -0.20 -14.55
CA GLY A 328 -13.12 0.45 -14.54
C GLY A 328 -13.61 0.77 -13.14
N VAL A 329 -14.88 1.19 -13.04
CA VAL A 329 -15.58 1.48 -11.77
C VAL A 329 -16.01 0.17 -11.10
N PHE A 330 -15.04 -0.57 -10.56
CA PHE A 330 -15.22 -1.93 -10.06
C PHE A 330 -16.17 -2.06 -8.85
N GLU A 331 -16.53 -0.94 -8.23
CA GLU A 331 -17.57 -0.84 -7.22
C GLU A 331 -18.96 -1.18 -7.77
N PHE A 332 -19.18 -0.98 -9.07
CA PHE A 332 -20.41 -1.29 -9.78
C PHE A 332 -20.19 -2.54 -10.62
N ASP A 333 -20.96 -3.61 -10.35
CA ASP A 333 -20.70 -4.92 -10.95
C ASP A 333 -20.71 -4.90 -12.50
N LYS A 334 -21.56 -4.06 -13.12
CA LYS A 334 -21.60 -3.84 -14.58
C LYS A 334 -20.32 -3.22 -15.18
N PHE A 335 -19.50 -2.58 -14.36
CA PHE A 335 -18.25 -1.89 -14.76
C PHE A 335 -17.04 -2.47 -14.01
N ALA A 336 -17.19 -3.68 -13.47
CA ALA A 336 -16.13 -4.43 -12.80
C ALA A 336 -15.55 -5.54 -13.69
N GLU A 337 -16.19 -5.89 -14.80
CA GLU A 337 -15.83 -7.03 -15.65
C GLU A 337 -14.41 -6.92 -16.21
N GLY A 338 -14.00 -5.74 -16.69
CA GLY A 338 -12.64 -5.51 -17.17
C GLY A 338 -11.59 -5.66 -16.07
N THR A 339 -11.90 -5.17 -14.88
CA THR A 339 -11.02 -5.31 -13.71
C THR A 339 -10.92 -6.77 -13.25
N ASN A 340 -12.04 -7.49 -13.20
CA ASN A 340 -12.10 -8.89 -12.79
C ASN A 340 -11.43 -9.81 -13.82
N ALA A 341 -11.68 -9.59 -15.11
CA ALA A 341 -11.06 -10.33 -16.19
C ALA A 341 -9.54 -10.14 -16.19
N LEU A 342 -9.07 -8.89 -16.03
CA LEU A 342 -7.63 -8.63 -15.89
C LEU A 342 -7.05 -9.36 -14.66
N ALA A 343 -7.72 -9.29 -13.50
CA ALA A 343 -7.26 -10.02 -12.31
C ALA A 343 -7.16 -11.52 -12.57
N GLN A 344 -8.10 -12.11 -13.31
CA GLN A 344 -8.07 -13.53 -13.68
C GLN A 344 -6.91 -13.84 -14.64
N LEU A 345 -6.68 -13.01 -15.67
CA LEU A 345 -5.54 -13.15 -16.58
C LEU A 345 -4.21 -13.16 -15.80
N LEU A 346 -4.05 -12.20 -14.89
CA LEU A 346 -2.86 -12.11 -14.05
C LEU A 346 -2.69 -13.32 -13.13
N ALA A 347 -3.77 -13.81 -12.53
CA ALA A 347 -3.76 -15.03 -11.73
C ALA A 347 -3.44 -16.30 -12.53
N ASP A 348 -3.70 -16.31 -13.83
CA ASP A 348 -3.31 -17.41 -14.71
C ASP A 348 -1.84 -17.34 -15.10
N LEU A 349 -1.28 -16.13 -15.29
CA LEU A 349 0.15 -15.94 -15.54
C LEU A 349 1.03 -16.49 -14.40
N THR A 350 0.61 -16.36 -13.14
CA THR A 350 1.40 -16.88 -12.01
C THR A 350 1.58 -18.41 -12.06
N LYS A 351 0.63 -19.14 -12.66
CA LYS A 351 0.75 -20.59 -12.91
C LYS A 351 1.87 -20.94 -13.88
N HIS A 352 2.28 -19.97 -14.70
CA HIS A 352 3.39 -20.09 -15.65
C HIS A 352 4.71 -19.52 -15.12
N GLY A 353 4.79 -19.20 -13.82
CA GLY A 353 6.01 -18.72 -13.17
C GLY A 353 6.27 -17.22 -13.36
N VAL A 354 5.26 -16.45 -13.78
CA VAL A 354 5.35 -14.99 -13.89
C VAL A 354 5.19 -14.35 -12.51
N ASP A 355 6.08 -13.43 -12.16
CA ASP A 355 5.93 -12.64 -10.93
C ASP A 355 4.86 -11.56 -11.13
N VAL A 356 3.74 -11.68 -10.42
CA VAL A 356 2.64 -10.71 -10.47
C VAL A 356 2.53 -9.95 -9.15
N MET A 357 2.75 -8.65 -9.21
CA MET A 357 2.77 -7.76 -8.05
C MET A 357 1.64 -6.72 -8.12
N ILE A 358 0.84 -6.64 -7.05
CA ILE A 358 -0.25 -5.67 -6.92
C ILE A 358 0.22 -4.50 -6.05
N GLY A 359 0.29 -3.31 -6.63
CA GLY A 359 0.94 -2.13 -6.03
C GLY A 359 0.01 -1.01 -5.59
N GLY A 360 -1.32 -1.22 -5.56
CA GLY A 360 -2.30 -0.16 -5.24
C GLY A 360 -3.43 -0.67 -4.36
N GLY A 361 -3.95 0.20 -3.48
CA GLY A 361 -5.03 -0.15 -2.54
C GLY A 361 -6.29 -0.66 -3.23
N ASP A 362 -6.75 0.04 -4.27
CA ASP A 362 -7.96 -0.33 -5.02
C ASP A 362 -7.75 -1.61 -5.84
N SER A 363 -6.58 -1.80 -6.46
CA SER A 363 -6.25 -3.07 -7.13
C SER A 363 -6.20 -4.24 -6.14
N ALA A 364 -5.64 -4.04 -4.96
CA ALA A 364 -5.61 -5.06 -3.91
C ALA A 364 -7.02 -5.38 -3.40
N ALA A 365 -7.91 -4.38 -3.31
CA ALA A 365 -9.32 -4.58 -2.97
C ALA A 365 -10.06 -5.34 -4.08
N ALA A 366 -9.84 -4.99 -5.35
CA ALA A 366 -10.45 -5.66 -6.50
C ALA A 366 -10.05 -7.14 -6.59
N VAL A 367 -8.75 -7.44 -6.45
CA VAL A 367 -8.25 -8.84 -6.44
C VAL A 367 -8.84 -9.65 -5.29
N ARG A 368 -9.02 -9.05 -4.11
CA ARG A 368 -9.67 -9.70 -2.97
C ARG A 368 -11.17 -9.93 -3.22
N LYS A 369 -11.89 -8.92 -3.74
CA LYS A 369 -13.31 -9.05 -4.12
C LYS A 369 -13.51 -10.18 -5.13
N ALA A 370 -12.56 -10.37 -6.06
CA ALA A 370 -12.56 -11.45 -7.04
C ALA A 370 -12.15 -12.83 -6.46
N GLY A 371 -11.70 -12.91 -5.20
CA GLY A 371 -11.22 -14.17 -4.60
C GLY A 371 -9.91 -14.69 -5.20
N LEU A 372 -9.08 -13.79 -5.75
CA LEU A 372 -7.84 -14.13 -6.45
C LEU A 372 -6.58 -13.72 -5.67
N ALA A 373 -6.73 -13.26 -4.42
CA ALA A 373 -5.62 -12.74 -3.62
C ALA A 373 -4.48 -13.74 -3.44
N ASP A 374 -4.82 -15.00 -3.14
CA ASP A 374 -3.85 -16.07 -2.91
C ASP A 374 -3.18 -16.58 -4.20
N LYS A 375 -3.66 -16.12 -5.37
CA LYS A 375 -3.09 -16.48 -6.68
C LYS A 375 -2.06 -15.47 -7.18
N MET A 376 -1.92 -14.32 -6.53
CA MET A 376 -0.93 -13.31 -6.87
C MET A 376 0.40 -13.61 -6.18
N THR A 377 1.53 -13.30 -6.84
CA THR A 377 2.86 -13.49 -6.25
C THR A 377 3.07 -12.55 -5.05
N HIS A 378 2.64 -11.29 -5.18
CA HIS A 378 2.70 -10.32 -4.09
C HIS A 378 1.55 -9.33 -4.15
N ILE A 379 0.93 -9.07 -3.00
CA ILE A 379 -0.05 -7.99 -2.83
C ILE A 379 0.49 -7.03 -1.80
N SER A 380 0.90 -5.85 -2.26
CA SER A 380 1.46 -4.85 -1.38
C SER A 380 0.39 -4.26 -0.45
N THR A 381 0.77 -4.11 0.81
CA THR A 381 0.00 -3.41 1.85
C THR A 381 0.39 -1.93 1.95
N GLY A 382 1.37 -1.50 1.15
CA GLY A 382 1.98 -0.18 1.23
C GLY A 382 1.12 0.98 0.69
N GLY A 383 0.17 0.70 -0.21
CA GLY A 383 -0.65 1.73 -0.85
C GLY A 383 0.21 2.86 -1.45
N GLY A 384 0.13 4.05 -0.86
CA GLY A 384 0.95 5.20 -1.28
C GLY A 384 2.45 4.99 -1.12
N ALA A 385 2.90 4.19 -0.16
CA ALA A 385 4.32 3.86 -0.01
C ALA A 385 4.85 3.04 -1.20
N SER A 386 4.05 2.07 -1.67
CA SER A 386 4.37 1.25 -2.84
C SER A 386 4.49 2.13 -4.09
N LEU A 387 3.55 3.06 -4.26
CA LEU A 387 3.56 4.03 -5.34
C LEU A 387 4.82 4.90 -5.32
N GLU A 388 5.13 5.54 -4.19
CA GLU A 388 6.32 6.39 -4.05
C GLU A 388 7.63 5.61 -4.26
N LEU A 389 7.70 4.35 -3.82
CA LEU A 389 8.85 3.50 -4.08
C LEU A 389 8.99 3.18 -5.59
N LEU A 390 7.88 2.87 -6.27
CA LEU A 390 7.85 2.62 -7.71
C LEU A 390 8.14 3.88 -8.54
N GLU A 391 7.88 5.07 -8.01
CA GLU A 391 8.33 6.35 -8.56
C GLU A 391 9.85 6.58 -8.41
N GLY A 392 10.54 5.69 -7.69
CA GLY A 392 11.98 5.77 -7.42
C GLY A 392 12.33 6.73 -6.28
N LYS A 393 11.37 7.07 -5.40
CA LYS A 393 11.64 7.92 -4.24
C LYS A 393 12.27 7.13 -3.10
N ASP A 394 13.16 7.81 -2.40
CA ASP A 394 13.68 7.36 -1.12
C ASP A 394 12.61 7.54 -0.02
N LEU A 395 12.14 6.45 0.57
CA LEU A 395 11.16 6.52 1.65
C LEU A 395 11.88 6.74 3.00
N PRO A 396 11.55 7.79 3.78
CA PRO A 396 12.26 8.12 5.02
C PRO A 396 12.35 6.95 6.02
N GLY A 397 11.26 6.20 6.20
CA GLY A 397 11.19 5.05 7.08
C GLY A 397 11.97 3.82 6.61
N ILE A 398 12.42 3.78 5.34
CA ILE A 398 13.34 2.76 4.83
C ILE A 398 14.79 3.26 4.93
N VAL A 399 15.03 4.51 4.53
CA VAL A 399 16.37 5.11 4.51
C VAL A 399 17.01 5.14 5.89
N VAL A 400 16.20 5.32 6.93
CA VAL A 400 16.67 5.38 8.32
C VAL A 400 17.21 4.04 8.85
N LEU A 401 16.82 2.92 8.22
CA LEU A 401 17.18 1.58 8.67
C LEU A 401 18.64 1.25 8.34
N ASP A 402 19.25 0.43 9.21
CA ASP A 402 20.63 -0.01 9.07
C ASP A 402 20.81 -0.84 7.79
N ARG A 403 21.96 -0.68 7.13
CA ARG A 403 22.30 -1.38 5.89
C ARG A 403 23.05 -2.69 6.19
N ARG A 404 22.81 -3.71 5.37
CA ARG A 404 23.57 -4.97 5.37
C ARG A 404 24.90 -4.78 4.64
#